data_AF-A0A2G9MCE4-F1
#
_entry.id   AF-A0A2G9MCE4-F1
#
_cell.length_a   1.000
_cell.length_b   1.000
_cell.length_c   1.000
_cell.angle_alpha   90.00
_cell.angle_beta   90.00
_cell.angle_gamma   90.00
#
_symmetry.space_group_name_H-M   'P 1'
#
loop_
_entity.id
_entity.type
_entity.pdbx_description
1 polymer ?
#
loop_
_entity_poly.entity_id
_entity_poly.type
_entity_poly.pdbx_seq_one_letter_code
_entity_poly.pdbx_strand_id
1 'polypeptide(L)'
;MSFGESLTQVAPWYNLLFVVIAIWLFVKLFTVPLRDKRVYLMPWKLLFFAVLVFIAEEVITILRMVDVINIPRHINGFFELIIICTFIYALLLQKEHVKLTKGK
;
A
#
# COMPACT_ATOMS: atom_id res chain seq x y z
N MET A 1 27.84 -11.43 11.07
CA MET A 1 26.73 -10.82 10.31
C MET A 1 27.31 -9.75 9.41
N SER A 2 27.05 -9.86 8.11
CA SER A 2 27.33 -8.80 7.15
C SER A 2 26.36 -7.63 7.37
N PHE A 3 26.77 -6.39 7.06
CA PHE A 3 25.90 -5.21 7.10
C PHE A 3 24.60 -5.41 6.28
N GLY A 4 24.68 -6.16 5.19
CA GLY A 4 23.50 -6.50 4.37
C GLY A 4 22.51 -7.43 5.08
N GLU A 5 22.99 -8.35 5.93
CA GLU A 5 22.15 -9.28 6.68
C GLU A 5 21.42 -8.59 7.84
N SER A 6 22.07 -7.61 8.48
CA SER A 6 21.41 -6.79 9.50
C SER A 6 20.33 -5.91 8.89
N LEU A 7 20.54 -5.36 7.70
CA LEU A 7 19.51 -4.57 7.00
C LEU A 7 18.30 -5.41 6.61
N THR A 8 18.48 -6.62 6.11
CA THR A 8 17.36 -7.49 5.72
C THR A 8 16.52 -7.96 6.91
N GLN A 9 17.10 -8.06 8.11
CA GLN A 9 16.36 -8.39 9.32
C GLN A 9 15.53 -7.23 9.88
N VAL A 10 16.01 -5.99 9.73
CA VAL A 10 15.34 -4.82 10.32
C VAL A 10 14.35 -4.16 9.32
N ALA A 11 14.54 -4.36 8.01
CA ALA A 11 13.68 -3.79 6.98
C ALA A 11 12.16 -4.08 7.18
N PRO A 12 11.71 -5.31 7.51
CA PRO A 12 10.29 -5.58 7.73
C PRO A 12 9.68 -4.76 8.88
N TRP A 13 10.46 -4.50 9.94
CA TRP A 13 10.01 -3.69 11.08
C TRP A 13 9.82 -2.22 10.69
N TYR A 14 10.72 -1.66 9.89
CA TYR A 14 10.55 -0.30 9.37
C TYR A 14 9.34 -0.20 8.42
N ASN A 15 9.13 -1.20 7.56
CA ASN A 15 7.97 -1.26 6.67
C ASN A 15 6.66 -1.25 7.47
N LEU A 16 6.59 -2.01 8.56
CA LEU A 16 5.42 -2.06 9.43
C LEU A 16 5.18 -0.71 10.16
N LEU A 17 6.23 0.01 10.55
CA LEU A 17 6.10 1.36 11.09
C LEU A 17 5.58 2.36 10.04
N PHE A 18 6.10 2.32 8.81
CA PHE A 18 5.63 3.16 7.71
C PHE A 18 4.15 2.90 7.38
N VAL A 19 3.72 1.65 7.48
CA VAL A 19 2.32 1.23 7.38
C VAL A 19 1.42 1.98 8.37
N VAL A 20 1.83 2.08 9.64
CA VAL A 20 1.05 2.76 10.67
C VAL A 20 0.88 4.24 10.33
N ILE A 21 1.97 4.88 9.87
CA ILE A 21 1.95 6.28 9.41
C ILE A 21 1.01 6.44 8.21
N ALA A 22 1.09 5.52 7.23
CA ALA A 22 0.24 5.54 6.05
C ALA A 22 -1.25 5.41 6.40
N ILE A 23 -1.62 4.45 7.27
CA ILE A 23 -3.00 4.30 7.76
C ILE A 23 -3.48 5.59 8.41
N TRP A 24 -2.67 6.19 9.29
CA TRP A 24 -3.02 7.44 9.96
C TRP A 24 -3.29 8.58 8.96
N LEU A 25 -2.45 8.71 7.92
CA LEU A 25 -2.65 9.69 6.85
C LEU A 25 -3.94 9.44 6.06
N PHE A 26 -4.28 8.18 5.76
CA PHE A 26 -5.53 7.84 5.07
C PHE A 26 -6.77 8.13 5.93
N VAL A 27 -6.73 7.78 7.22
CA VAL A 27 -7.81 8.11 8.16
C VAL A 27 -8.00 9.63 8.20
N LYS A 28 -6.91 10.40 8.29
CA LYS A 28 -6.95 11.85 8.23
C LYS A 28 -7.54 12.35 6.90
N LEU A 29 -7.13 11.79 5.76
CA LEU A 29 -7.65 12.16 4.45
C LEU A 29 -9.17 11.95 4.33
N PHE A 30 -9.70 10.85 4.89
CA PHE A 30 -11.13 10.54 4.83
C PHE A 30 -11.99 11.24 5.89
N THR A 31 -11.37 11.74 6.97
CA THR A 31 -12.07 12.44 8.06
C THR A 31 -12.07 13.96 7.90
N VAL A 32 -11.15 14.51 7.10
CA VAL A 32 -11.16 15.95 6.78
C VAL A 32 -12.45 16.25 6.00
N PRO A 33 -13.30 17.18 6.46
CA PRO A 33 -14.50 17.58 5.73
C PRO A 33 -14.07 18.22 4.42
N LEU A 34 -14.18 17.45 3.34
CA LEU A 34 -13.88 17.90 1.99
C LEU A 34 -14.95 18.90 1.59
N ARG A 35 -14.72 20.17 1.91
CA ARG A 35 -15.59 21.30 1.55
C ARG A 35 -15.73 21.45 0.03
N ASP A 36 -14.79 20.91 -0.73
CA ASP A 36 -14.71 21.00 -2.18
C ASP A 36 -14.95 19.61 -2.83
N LYS A 37 -16.00 19.48 -3.64
CA LYS A 37 -16.29 18.27 -4.46
C LYS A 37 -15.25 18.02 -5.56
N ARG A 38 -14.17 18.82 -5.61
CA ARG A 38 -13.08 18.74 -6.60
C ARG A 38 -12.06 17.66 -6.29
N VAL A 39 -12.06 17.11 -5.08
CA VAL A 39 -11.11 16.05 -4.71
C VAL A 39 -11.65 14.71 -5.18
N TYR A 40 -11.04 14.17 -6.23
CA TYR A 40 -11.37 12.85 -6.74
C TYR A 40 -10.83 11.77 -5.78
N LEU A 41 -11.72 11.22 -4.95
CA LEU A 41 -11.36 10.29 -3.87
C LEU A 41 -11.12 8.84 -4.31
N MET A 42 -11.59 8.43 -5.48
CA MET A 42 -11.51 7.04 -5.92
C MET A 42 -10.07 6.49 -6.01
N PRO A 43 -9.09 7.22 -6.58
CA PRO A 43 -7.69 6.77 -6.57
C PRO A 43 -7.13 6.61 -5.15
N TRP A 44 -7.52 7.48 -4.23
CA TRP A 44 -7.07 7.41 -2.83
C TRP A 44 -7.64 6.19 -2.12
N LYS A 45 -8.89 5.80 -2.41
CA LYS A 45 -9.47 4.55 -1.90
C LYS A 45 -8.74 3.32 -2.44
N LEU A 46 -8.33 3.33 -3.72
CA LEU A 46 -7.54 2.25 -4.32
C LEU A 46 -6.14 2.16 -3.71
N LEU A 47 -5.48 3.30 -3.47
CA LEU A 47 -4.20 3.34 -2.76
C LEU A 47 -4.34 2.83 -1.32
N PHE A 48 -5.42 3.19 -0.63
CA PHE A 48 -5.69 2.65 0.70
C PHE A 48 -5.86 1.13 0.68
N PHE A 49 -6.59 0.60 -0.30
CA PHE A 49 -6.70 -0.85 -0.50
C PHE A 49 -5.34 -1.50 -0.74
N ALA A 50 -4.50 -0.92 -1.61
CA ALA A 50 -3.14 -1.42 -1.85
C ALA A 50 -2.28 -1.42 -0.56
N VAL A 51 -2.43 -0.41 0.30
CA VAL A 51 -1.77 -0.40 1.61
C VAL A 51 -2.28 -1.53 2.51
N LEU A 52 -3.59 -1.82 2.54
CA LEU A 52 -4.11 -2.96 3.31
C LEU A 52 -3.55 -4.30 2.80
N VAL A 53 -3.41 -4.46 1.48
CA VAL A 53 -2.80 -5.64 0.87
C VAL A 53 -1.33 -5.77 1.28
N PHE A 54 -0.58 -4.66 1.24
CA PHE A 54 0.82 -4.61 1.70
C PHE A 54 0.96 -4.98 3.18
N ILE A 55 0.05 -4.51 4.03
CA ILE A 55 0.04 -4.85 5.46
C ILE A 55 -0.13 -6.36 5.65
N ALA A 56 -1.07 -6.97 4.94
CA ALA A 56 -1.28 -8.42 5.02
C ALA A 56 -0.02 -9.18 4.58
N GLU A 57 0.65 -8.73 3.52
CA GLU A 57 1.91 -9.31 3.05
C GLU A 57 3.03 -9.20 4.10
N GLU A 58 3.22 -8.04 4.70
CA GLU A 58 4.25 -7.81 5.74
C GLU A 58 3.97 -8.65 7.00
N VAL A 59 2.70 -8.76 7.42
CA VAL A 59 2.32 -9.64 8.54
C VAL A 59 2.68 -11.09 8.23
N ILE A 60 2.39 -11.59 7.03
CA ILE A 60 2.77 -12.96 6.61
C ILE A 60 4.30 -13.11 6.61
N THR A 61 5.02 -12.09 6.16
CA THR A 61 6.48 -12.08 6.11
C THR A 61 7.10 -12.17 7.50
N ILE A 62 6.60 -11.38 8.44
CA ILE A 62 7.06 -11.41 9.84
C ILE A 62 6.72 -12.74 10.49
N LEU A 63 5.49 -13.25 10.33
CA LEU A 63 5.09 -14.55 10.87
C LEU A 63 5.94 -15.71 10.33
N ARG A 64 6.38 -15.63 9.07
CA ARG A 64 7.33 -16.56 8.47
C ARG A 64 8.72 -16.41 9.08
N MET A 65 9.18 -15.17 9.31
CA MET A 65 10.50 -14.88 9.88
C MET A 65 10.64 -15.39 11.32
N VAL A 66 9.55 -15.41 12.09
CA VAL A 66 9.52 -15.97 13.46
C VAL A 66 9.14 -17.46 13.50
N ASP A 67 9.16 -18.16 12.36
CA ASP A 67 8.84 -19.59 12.22
C ASP A 67 7.44 -20.01 12.73
N VAL A 68 6.48 -19.08 12.80
CA VAL A 68 5.08 -19.38 13.22
C VAL A 68 4.30 -20.04 12.07
N ILE A 69 4.58 -19.65 10.83
CA ILE A 69 3.92 -20.19 9.63
C ILE A 69 4.95 -20.58 8.57
N ASN A 70 4.69 -21.67 7.85
CA ASN A 70 5.54 -22.13 6.75
C ASN A 70 4.86 -21.90 5.39
N ILE A 71 4.60 -20.63 5.08
CA ILE A 71 3.98 -20.24 3.80
C ILE A 71 5.08 -20.08 2.73
N PRO A 72 4.91 -20.61 1.51
CA PRO A 72 5.88 -20.41 0.43
C PRO A 72 6.13 -18.94 0.07
N ARG A 73 7.38 -18.59 -0.27
CA ARG A 73 7.76 -17.21 -0.63
C ARG A 73 7.03 -16.64 -1.85
N HIS A 74 6.56 -17.49 -2.76
CA HIS A 74 5.84 -17.03 -3.97
C HIS A 74 4.52 -16.32 -3.65
N ILE A 75 3.96 -16.52 -2.45
CA ILE A 75 2.75 -15.82 -2.00
C ILE A 75 2.99 -14.31 -1.87
N ASN A 76 4.21 -13.88 -1.49
CA ASN A 76 4.59 -12.46 -1.49
C ASN A 76 4.46 -11.86 -2.90
N GLY A 77 5.01 -12.53 -3.92
CA GLY A 77 4.91 -12.07 -5.31
C GLY A 77 3.46 -11.96 -5.80
N PHE A 78 2.53 -12.77 -5.27
CA PHE A 78 1.10 -12.61 -5.57
C PHE A 78 0.52 -11.32 -4.97
N PHE A 79 0.88 -10.97 -3.73
CA PHE A 79 0.49 -9.70 -3.12
C PHE A 79 1.09 -8.48 -3.84
N GLU A 80 2.38 -8.54 -4.19
CA GLU A 80 3.04 -7.50 -4.98
C GLU A 80 2.30 -7.25 -6.31
N LEU A 81 1.88 -8.31 -7.00
CA LEU A 81 1.16 -8.20 -8.27
C LEU A 81 -0.20 -7.49 -8.08
N ILE A 82 -0.93 -7.81 -7.01
CA ILE A 82 -2.19 -7.10 -6.67
C ILE A 82 -1.92 -5.61 -6.42
N ILE A 83 -0.88 -5.27 -5.67
CA ILE A 83 -0.49 -3.88 -5.36
C ILE A 83 -0.17 -3.12 -6.65
N ILE A 84 0.69 -3.71 -7.51
CA ILE A 84 1.11 -3.09 -8.77
C ILE A 84 -0.08 -2.89 -9.70
N CYS A 85 -0.94 -3.89 -9.89
CA CYS A 85 -2.14 -3.78 -10.73
C CYS A 85 -3.09 -2.71 -10.20
N THR A 86 -3.30 -2.64 -8.88
CA THR A 86 -4.14 -1.61 -8.24
C THR A 86 -3.56 -0.21 -8.48
N PHE A 87 -2.24 -0.07 -8.35
CA PHE A 87 -1.55 1.20 -8.57
C PHE A 87 -1.66 1.66 -10.04
N ILE A 88 -1.41 0.76 -11.00
CA ILE A 88 -1.57 1.05 -12.43
C ILE A 88 -3.01 1.48 -12.73
N TYR A 89 -4.00 0.76 -12.20
CA TYR A 89 -5.40 1.11 -12.37
C TYR A 89 -5.73 2.49 -11.79
N ALA A 90 -5.23 2.80 -10.60
CA ALA A 90 -5.41 4.12 -9.98
C ALA A 90 -4.82 5.26 -10.82
N LEU A 91 -3.65 5.05 -11.44
CA LEU A 91 -3.03 6.03 -12.36
C LEU A 91 -3.86 6.24 -13.63
N LEU A 92 -4.38 5.16 -14.23
CA LEU A 92 -5.25 5.26 -15.40
C LEU A 92 -6.53 6.04 -15.07
N LEU A 93 -7.13 5.77 -13.91
CA LEU A 93 -8.31 6.46 -13.40
C LEU A 93 -8.06 7.97 -13.20
N GLN A 94 -6.89 8.33 -12.63
CA GLN A 94 -6.49 9.73 -12.50
C GLN A 94 -6.30 10.40 -13.87
N LYS A 95 -5.65 9.72 -14.82
CA LYS A 95 -5.44 10.23 -16.18
C LYS A 95 -6.77 10.51 -16.88
N GLU A 96 -7.74 9.60 -16.76
CA GLU A 96 -9.08 9.75 -17.32
C GLU A 96 -9.82 10.95 -16.71
N HIS A 97 -9.79 11.09 -15.39
CA HIS A 97 -10.42 12.21 -14.69
C HIS A 97 -9.84 13.58 -15.12
N VAL A 98 -8.52 13.67 -15.28
CA VAL A 98 -7.85 14.88 -15.78
C VAL A 98 -8.29 15.21 -17.21
N LYS A 99 -8.43 14.19 -18.09
CA LYS A 99 -8.88 14.38 -19.47
C LYS A 99 -10.32 14.93 -19.51
N LEU A 100 -11.22 14.37 -18.69
CA LEU A 100 -12.61 14.82 -18.61
C LEU A 100 -12.73 16.25 -18.05
N THR A 101 -11.84 16.65 -17.15
CA THR A 101 -11.86 17.98 -16.54
C THR A 101 -11.26 19.05 -17.46
N LYS A 102 -10.29 18.71 -18.31
CA LYS A 102 -9.69 19.64 -19.31
C LYS A 102 -10.52 19.80 -20.60
N GLY A 103 -11.45 18.89 -20.88
CA GLY A 103 -12.31 18.92 -22.07
C GLY A 103 -13.62 19.70 -21.90
N LYS A 104 -13.83 20.33 -20.73
CA LYS A 104 -14.89 21.30 -20.45
C LYS A 104 -14.27 22.69 -20.32
#